data_AF-A0A842LS34-F1
#
_entry.id   AF-A0A842LS34-F1
#
_cell.length_a   1.000
_cell.length_b   1.000
_cell.length_c   1.000
_cell.angle_alpha   90.00
_cell.angle_beta   90.00
_cell.angle_gamma   90.00
#
_symmetry.space_group_name_H-M   'P 1'
#
loop_
_entity.id
_entity.type
_entity.pdbx_description
1 polymer ?
#
loop_
_entity_poly.entity_id
_entity_poly.type
_entity_poly.pdbx_seq_one_letter_code
_entity_poly.pdbx_strand_id
1 'polypeptide(L)'
;VYAYHPLLKEWVEVATFGLYSPIALSMYGIDQEVMNLGVGVERVAMILNQASDVREMVYPQIYGEWRLSDRDIAEMLRINLYPVTSDGRMLMDRIVKTWRAHADAPSPCSFEVYSGEFLGRRIEVSALEVEENTRLLGPAVWNTVYIHDGNILGVPPGTELDSELITRARKEGLNTGITYMEALAAEAAYRIEEMVVSGAEEVEVRSTIARSLSDLNLTLEDTAMRYITGKNREIDLRGPLFSTIRCRLRG
;
A
#
# COMPACT_ATOMS: atom_id res chain seq x y z
N VAL A 1 -16.86 23.84 39.13
CA VAL A 1 -16.08 22.60 39.39
C VAL A 1 -14.99 22.51 38.34
N TYR A 2 -13.73 22.35 38.75
CA TYR A 2 -12.58 22.33 37.84
C TYR A 2 -11.92 20.94 37.84
N ALA A 3 -11.39 20.53 36.70
CA ALA A 3 -10.56 19.33 36.55
C ALA A 3 -9.28 19.68 35.78
N TYR A 4 -8.19 18.98 36.08
CA TYR A 4 -6.89 19.24 35.46
C TYR A 4 -6.78 18.55 34.10
N HIS A 5 -6.40 19.30 33.06
CA HIS A 5 -6.16 18.78 31.73
C HIS A 5 -4.66 18.47 31.54
N PRO A 6 -4.25 17.19 31.41
CA PRO A 6 -2.84 16.81 31.43
C PRO A 6 -2.05 17.34 30.21
N LEU A 7 -2.64 17.33 29.01
CA LEU A 7 -1.98 17.83 27.79
C LEU A 7 -1.79 19.35 27.81
N LEU A 8 -2.84 20.11 28.13
CA LEU A 8 -2.80 21.58 28.19
C LEU A 8 -2.08 22.11 29.43
N LYS A 9 -1.88 21.26 30.45
CA LYS A 9 -1.26 21.60 31.74
C LYS A 9 -1.97 22.71 32.51
N GLU A 10 -3.30 22.74 32.43
CA GLU A 10 -4.15 23.76 33.06
C GLU A 10 -5.39 23.16 33.71
N TRP A 11 -6.02 23.92 34.61
CA TRP A 11 -7.29 23.56 35.24
C TRP A 11 -8.45 24.12 34.41
N VAL A 12 -9.33 23.25 33.93
CA VAL A 12 -10.47 23.61 33.08
C VAL A 12 -11.77 23.37 33.83
N GLU A 13 -12.74 24.28 33.71
CA GLU A 13 -14.01 24.21 34.42
C GLU A 13 -14.94 23.12 33.83
N VAL A 14 -15.08 21.94 34.41
CA VAL A 14 -15.87 20.86 33.78
C VAL A 14 -17.37 20.88 34.12
N ALA A 15 -17.76 21.53 35.21
CA ALA A 15 -19.16 21.57 35.63
C ALA A 15 -19.49 22.83 36.43
N THR A 16 -20.76 23.25 36.35
CA THR A 16 -21.33 24.31 37.16
C THR A 16 -22.55 23.77 37.90
N PHE A 17 -22.79 24.24 39.12
CA PHE A 17 -23.98 23.87 39.87
C PHE A 17 -24.47 25.04 40.70
N GLY A 18 -25.74 24.99 41.10
CA GLY A 18 -26.35 26.00 41.93
C GLY A 18 -27.76 25.62 42.34
N LEU A 19 -28.33 26.39 43.24
CA LEU A 19 -29.74 26.31 43.61
C LEU A 19 -30.53 27.27 42.72
N TYR A 20 -31.69 26.82 42.22
CA TYR A 20 -32.58 27.73 41.50
C TYR A 20 -33.18 28.77 42.45
N SER A 21 -33.36 30.00 41.95
CA SER A 21 -34.01 31.07 42.72
C SER A 21 -35.44 30.68 43.08
N PRO A 22 -35.88 30.89 44.34
CA PRO A 22 -37.28 30.65 44.73
C PRO A 22 -38.30 31.40 43.87
N ILE A 23 -37.94 32.60 43.38
CA ILE A 23 -38.78 33.37 42.46
C ILE A 23 -38.97 32.60 41.15
N ALA A 24 -37.90 32.03 40.59
CA ALA A 24 -37.96 31.23 39.37
C ALA A 24 -38.78 29.95 39.56
N LEU A 25 -38.58 29.24 40.67
CA LEU A 25 -39.31 28.01 41.01
C LEU A 25 -40.82 28.26 41.19
N SER A 26 -41.19 29.38 41.82
CA SER A 26 -42.59 29.75 42.04
C SER A 26 -43.38 29.94 40.74
N MET A 27 -42.72 30.41 39.65
CA MET A 27 -43.35 30.57 38.34
C MET A 27 -43.77 29.23 37.71
N TYR A 28 -43.16 28.13 38.15
CA TYR A 28 -43.49 26.76 37.73
C TYR A 28 -44.28 25.98 38.79
N GLY A 29 -44.74 26.63 39.87
CA GLY A 29 -45.51 26.01 40.95
C GLY A 29 -44.68 25.06 41.84
N ILE A 30 -43.36 25.24 41.89
CA ILE A 30 -42.45 24.42 42.70
C ILE A 30 -42.16 25.16 44.01
N ASP A 31 -42.48 24.53 45.14
CA ASP A 31 -42.32 25.08 46.50
C ASP A 31 -41.15 24.49 47.29
N GLN A 32 -40.38 23.59 46.68
CA GLN A 32 -39.18 22.96 47.26
C GLN A 32 -37.90 23.58 46.68
N GLU A 33 -36.82 23.53 47.44
CA GLU A 33 -35.49 23.89 46.93
C GLU A 33 -35.00 22.87 45.90
N VAL A 34 -34.44 23.35 44.78
CA VAL A 34 -33.94 22.50 43.69
C VAL A 34 -32.49 22.84 43.37
N MET A 35 -31.61 21.85 43.47
CA MET A 35 -30.23 21.94 43.01
C MET A 35 -30.10 21.46 41.56
N ASN A 36 -29.45 22.26 40.72
CA ASN A 36 -29.05 21.87 39.37
C ASN A 36 -27.53 21.75 39.29
N LEU A 37 -27.05 20.71 38.61
CA LEU A 37 -25.65 20.52 38.27
C LEU A 37 -25.56 20.19 36.78
N GLY A 38 -24.85 21.04 36.03
CA GLY A 38 -24.58 20.84 34.61
C GLY A 38 -23.11 20.49 34.40
N VAL A 39 -22.86 19.38 33.72
CA VAL A 39 -21.50 18.94 33.32
C VAL A 39 -21.35 19.15 31.82
N GLY A 40 -20.27 19.81 31.40
CA GLY A 40 -19.93 19.95 29.98
C GLY A 40 -19.30 18.67 29.44
N VAL A 41 -20.07 17.87 28.72
CA VAL A 41 -19.63 16.55 28.21
C VAL A 41 -18.38 16.67 27.33
N GLU A 42 -18.34 17.63 26.42
CA GLU A 42 -17.22 17.87 25.52
C GLU A 42 -15.94 18.21 26.30
N ARG A 43 -16.06 18.98 27.37
CA ARG A 43 -14.92 19.41 28.17
C ARG A 43 -14.34 18.25 29.00
N VAL A 44 -15.21 17.38 29.50
CA VAL A 44 -14.78 16.11 30.12
C VAL A 44 -14.14 15.20 29.08
N ALA A 45 -14.74 15.07 27.90
CA ALA A 45 -14.21 14.25 26.82
C ALA A 45 -12.84 14.73 26.33
N MET A 46 -12.60 16.04 26.28
CA MET A 46 -11.28 16.61 25.96
C MET A 46 -10.22 16.14 26.95
N ILE A 47 -10.51 16.18 28.25
CA ILE A 47 -9.57 15.73 29.28
C ILE A 47 -9.29 14.23 29.15
N LEU A 48 -10.32 13.41 28.98
CA LEU A 48 -10.20 11.95 28.88
C LEU A 48 -9.42 11.51 27.64
N ASN A 49 -9.67 12.15 26.50
CA ASN A 49 -8.99 11.84 25.23
C ASN A 49 -7.71 12.65 25.02
N GLN A 50 -7.35 13.49 25.99
CA GLN A 50 -6.22 14.43 25.88
C GLN A 50 -6.30 15.28 24.60
N ALA A 51 -7.49 15.74 24.22
CA ALA A 51 -7.69 16.56 23.04
C ALA A 51 -7.46 18.05 23.37
N SER A 52 -6.64 18.73 22.58
CA SER A 52 -6.35 20.16 22.75
C SER A 52 -7.38 21.09 22.13
N ASP A 53 -8.13 20.64 21.12
CA ASP A 53 -9.16 21.42 20.43
C ASP A 53 -10.49 20.64 20.36
N VAL A 54 -11.56 21.24 20.87
CA VAL A 54 -12.90 20.64 20.85
C VAL A 54 -13.42 20.43 19.43
N ARG A 55 -13.05 21.28 18.47
CA ARG A 55 -13.52 21.21 17.08
C ARG A 55 -12.91 20.01 16.37
N GLU A 56 -11.62 19.76 16.59
CA GLU A 56 -10.94 18.58 16.06
C GLU A 56 -11.48 17.30 16.72
N MET A 57 -11.78 17.33 18.02
CA MET A 57 -12.34 16.18 18.74
C MET A 57 -13.78 15.85 18.30
N VAL A 58 -14.63 16.87 18.13
CA VAL A 58 -16.06 16.67 17.79
C VAL A 58 -16.27 16.50 16.28
N TYR A 59 -15.48 17.18 15.46
CA TYR A 59 -15.56 17.14 14.00
C TYR A 59 -14.20 16.81 13.34
N PRO A 60 -13.60 15.64 13.65
CA PRO A 60 -12.28 15.26 13.15
C PRO A 60 -12.21 15.18 11.63
N GLN A 61 -13.32 14.86 10.96
CA GLN A 61 -13.41 14.80 9.51
C GLN A 61 -13.32 16.18 8.81
N ILE A 62 -13.55 17.28 9.54
CA ILE A 62 -13.51 18.64 9.00
C ILE A 62 -12.22 19.35 9.45
N TYR A 63 -11.91 19.26 10.73
CA TYR A 63 -10.80 20.01 11.35
C TYR A 63 -9.62 19.14 11.74
N GLY A 64 -9.83 17.83 11.91
CA GLY A 64 -8.77 16.91 12.30
C GLY A 64 -7.76 16.71 11.17
N GLU A 65 -6.55 16.33 11.56
CA GLU A 65 -5.54 15.97 10.59
C GLU A 65 -5.93 14.67 9.89
N TRP A 66 -6.14 14.74 8.58
CA TRP A 66 -6.31 13.54 7.77
C TRP A 66 -5.01 12.73 7.76
N ARG A 67 -5.10 11.48 8.22
CA ARG A 67 -3.98 10.53 8.35
C ARG A 67 -4.39 9.18 7.78
N LEU A 68 -3.50 8.58 7.00
CA LEU A 68 -3.54 7.17 6.64
C LEU A 68 -2.38 6.48 7.37
N SER A 69 -2.67 5.35 7.99
CA SER A 69 -1.65 4.47 8.53
C SER A 69 -0.94 3.71 7.41
N ASP A 70 0.25 3.17 7.70
CA ASP A 70 0.98 2.33 6.75
C ASP A 70 0.14 1.12 6.28
N ARG A 71 -0.76 0.62 7.16
CA ARG A 71 -1.70 -0.44 6.82
C ARG A 71 -2.79 0.02 5.85
N ASP A 72 -3.33 1.21 6.04
CA ASP A 72 -4.35 1.76 5.12
C ASP A 72 -3.75 1.93 3.72
N ILE A 73 -2.50 2.42 3.63
CA ILE A 73 -1.79 2.56 2.35
C ILE A 73 -1.53 1.18 1.71
N ALA A 74 -1.20 0.17 2.52
CA ALA A 74 -0.98 -1.19 2.05
C ALA A 74 -2.24 -1.80 1.43
N GLU A 75 -3.40 -1.58 2.05
CA GLU A 75 -4.70 -2.07 1.55
C GLU A 75 -5.12 -1.38 0.24
N MET A 76 -4.62 -0.18 -0.01
CA MET A 76 -4.84 0.61 -1.22
C MET A 76 -3.81 0.33 -2.34
N LEU A 77 -2.75 -0.44 -2.06
CA LEU A 77 -1.72 -0.84 -3.03
C LEU A 77 -2.04 -2.24 -3.59
N ARG A 78 -2.07 -2.36 -4.93
CA ARG A 78 -2.47 -3.61 -5.60
C ARG A 78 -1.58 -3.91 -6.81
N ILE A 79 -1.49 -5.18 -7.18
CA ILE A 79 -1.01 -5.58 -8.51
C ILE A 79 -2.10 -5.20 -9.52
N ASN A 80 -1.72 -4.48 -10.57
CA ASN A 80 -2.65 -3.92 -11.55
C ASN A 80 -3.20 -5.00 -12.51
N LEU A 81 -2.32 -5.68 -13.24
CA LEU A 81 -2.66 -6.76 -14.15
C LEU A 81 -2.36 -8.10 -13.47
N TYR A 82 -3.39 -8.90 -13.21
CA TYR A 82 -3.25 -10.18 -12.52
C TYR A 82 -4.01 -11.27 -13.28
N PRO A 83 -3.41 -12.46 -13.51
CA PRO A 83 -4.04 -13.50 -14.31
C PRO A 83 -5.39 -13.94 -13.72
N VAL A 84 -6.39 -14.01 -14.60
CA VAL A 84 -7.79 -14.26 -14.22
C VAL A 84 -8.08 -15.76 -14.20
N THR A 85 -7.44 -16.52 -15.09
CA THR A 85 -7.70 -17.95 -15.27
C THR A 85 -6.77 -18.82 -14.42
N SER A 86 -7.15 -20.08 -14.23
CA SER A 86 -6.28 -21.08 -13.60
C SER A 86 -4.99 -21.31 -14.40
N ASP A 87 -5.09 -21.29 -15.74
CA ASP A 87 -3.95 -21.49 -16.62
C ASP A 87 -2.97 -20.32 -16.50
N GLY A 88 -3.45 -19.08 -16.46
CA GLY A 88 -2.62 -17.91 -16.24
C GLY A 88 -1.93 -17.91 -14.88
N ARG A 89 -2.62 -18.32 -13.81
CA ARG A 89 -1.98 -18.48 -12.48
C ARG A 89 -0.91 -19.57 -12.48
N MET A 90 -1.17 -20.71 -13.13
CA MET A 90 -0.16 -21.75 -13.33
C MET A 90 1.04 -21.20 -14.12
N LEU A 91 0.80 -20.41 -15.16
CA LEU A 91 1.86 -19.82 -15.97
C LEU A 91 2.67 -18.80 -15.18
N MET A 92 2.03 -17.94 -14.39
CA MET A 92 2.69 -17.03 -13.46
C MET A 92 3.62 -17.79 -12.51
N ASP A 93 3.16 -18.87 -11.88
CA ASP A 93 3.99 -19.71 -11.02
C ASP A 93 5.18 -20.33 -11.75
N ARG A 94 5.01 -20.73 -13.01
CA ARG A 94 6.09 -21.26 -13.86
C ARG A 94 7.11 -20.17 -14.19
N ILE A 95 6.66 -18.97 -14.55
CA ILE A 95 7.53 -17.82 -14.80
C ILE A 95 8.39 -17.55 -13.56
N VAL A 96 7.78 -17.43 -12.37
CA VAL A 96 8.50 -17.22 -11.10
C VAL A 96 9.51 -18.33 -10.84
N LYS A 97 9.14 -19.60 -11.05
CA LYS A 97 10.05 -20.75 -10.86
C LYS A 97 11.25 -20.71 -11.81
N THR A 98 11.02 -20.48 -13.10
CA THR A 98 12.08 -20.39 -14.11
C THR A 98 13.01 -19.22 -13.82
N TRP A 99 12.45 -18.06 -13.49
CA TRP A 99 13.21 -16.88 -13.09
C TRP A 99 14.07 -17.13 -11.85
N ARG A 100 13.54 -17.72 -10.78
CA ARG A 100 14.33 -18.06 -9.60
C ARG A 100 15.46 -19.05 -9.89
N ALA A 101 15.24 -20.01 -10.77
CA ALA A 101 16.22 -21.03 -11.11
C ALA A 101 17.36 -20.50 -11.99
N HIS A 102 17.09 -19.49 -12.82
CA HIS A 102 18.01 -19.04 -13.88
C HIS A 102 18.36 -17.54 -13.84
N ALA A 103 17.99 -16.82 -12.79
CA ALA A 103 18.18 -15.37 -12.66
C ALA A 103 19.60 -14.89 -13.02
N ASP A 104 20.62 -15.63 -12.56
CA ASP A 104 22.03 -15.29 -12.73
C ASP A 104 22.68 -15.88 -13.99
N ALA A 105 21.88 -16.49 -14.87
CA ALA A 105 22.40 -17.03 -16.13
C ALA A 105 22.99 -15.91 -16.99
N PRO A 106 24.22 -16.08 -17.51
CA PRO A 106 24.86 -15.09 -18.38
C PRO A 106 24.11 -15.00 -19.71
N SER A 107 23.91 -13.78 -20.19
CA SER A 107 23.27 -13.51 -21.48
C SER A 107 24.26 -13.57 -22.66
N PRO A 108 23.80 -13.82 -23.90
CA PRO A 108 22.41 -14.08 -24.29
C PRO A 108 21.92 -15.46 -23.83
N CYS A 109 20.71 -15.53 -23.30
CA CYS A 109 20.11 -16.77 -22.80
C CYS A 109 18.62 -16.85 -23.11
N SER A 110 18.09 -18.07 -23.18
CA SER A 110 16.67 -18.34 -23.38
C SER A 110 16.30 -19.64 -22.68
N PHE A 111 15.30 -19.58 -21.80
CA PHE A 111 14.81 -20.70 -21.02
C PHE A 111 13.33 -20.92 -21.33
N GLU A 112 12.94 -22.16 -21.59
CA GLU A 112 11.54 -22.52 -21.74
C GLU A 112 10.83 -22.41 -20.39
N VAL A 113 9.73 -21.66 -20.36
CA VAL A 113 8.86 -21.53 -19.19
C VAL A 113 7.69 -22.51 -19.28
N TYR A 114 7.10 -22.60 -20.47
CA TYR A 114 5.93 -23.44 -20.72
C TYR A 114 5.80 -23.72 -22.22
N SER A 115 5.47 -24.96 -22.57
CA SER A 115 5.06 -25.37 -23.91
C SER A 115 3.90 -26.33 -23.78
N GLY A 116 2.76 -25.99 -24.37
CA GLY A 116 1.55 -26.79 -24.20
C GLY A 116 0.26 -26.06 -24.53
N GLU A 117 -0.85 -26.69 -24.18
CA GLU A 117 -2.20 -26.13 -24.35
C GLU A 117 -2.53 -25.15 -23.21
N PHE A 118 -2.89 -23.93 -23.58
CA PHE A 118 -3.25 -22.84 -22.69
C PHE A 118 -4.51 -22.17 -23.24
N LEU A 119 -5.59 -22.17 -22.47
CA LEU A 119 -6.89 -21.65 -22.90
C LEU A 119 -7.35 -22.21 -24.27
N GLY A 120 -7.10 -23.49 -24.52
CA GLY A 120 -7.48 -24.20 -25.75
C GLY A 120 -6.60 -23.91 -26.97
N ARG A 121 -5.48 -23.20 -26.80
CA ARG A 121 -4.49 -22.98 -27.87
C ARG A 121 -3.11 -23.48 -27.46
N ARG A 122 -2.31 -23.95 -28.41
CA ARG A 122 -0.93 -24.31 -28.12
C ARG A 122 -0.06 -23.05 -28.10
N ILE A 123 0.67 -22.84 -27.01
CA ILE A 123 1.62 -21.74 -26.85
C ILE A 123 3.00 -22.26 -26.50
N GLU A 124 4.01 -21.46 -26.83
CA GLU A 124 5.37 -21.59 -26.34
C GLU A 124 5.76 -20.30 -25.64
N VAL A 125 6.23 -20.41 -24.40
CA VAL A 125 6.62 -19.28 -23.53
C VAL A 125 8.07 -19.45 -23.14
N SER A 126 8.88 -18.42 -23.34
CA SER A 126 10.28 -18.39 -22.93
C SER A 126 10.63 -17.12 -22.16
N ALA A 127 11.53 -17.28 -21.19
CA ALA A 127 12.22 -16.19 -20.52
C ALA A 127 13.59 -16.02 -21.18
N LEU A 128 13.91 -14.81 -21.62
CA LEU A 128 15.13 -14.58 -22.40
C LEU A 128 15.77 -13.22 -22.12
N GLU A 129 17.07 -13.14 -22.37
CA GLU A 129 17.82 -11.89 -22.44
C GLU A 129 18.71 -11.94 -23.69
N VAL A 130 18.59 -10.93 -24.55
CA VAL A 130 19.25 -10.88 -25.86
C VAL A 130 20.54 -10.05 -25.83
N GLU A 131 20.65 -9.11 -24.90
CA GLU A 131 21.81 -8.22 -24.80
C GLU A 131 22.99 -8.98 -24.17
N GLU A 132 24.18 -8.91 -24.77
CA GLU A 132 25.38 -9.60 -24.26
C GLU A 132 25.94 -8.93 -22.99
N ASN A 133 26.69 -9.68 -22.18
CA ASN A 133 27.36 -9.23 -20.96
C ASN A 133 26.42 -8.74 -19.84
N THR A 134 25.20 -9.26 -19.81
CA THR A 134 24.22 -9.06 -18.74
C THR A 134 23.80 -10.42 -18.15
N ARG A 135 22.69 -10.44 -17.42
CA ARG A 135 22.09 -11.64 -16.82
C ARG A 135 20.63 -11.74 -17.25
N LEU A 136 20.01 -12.90 -17.06
CA LEU A 136 18.59 -13.11 -17.35
C LEU A 136 17.69 -12.07 -16.65
N LEU A 137 18.02 -11.71 -15.40
CA LEU A 137 17.25 -10.75 -14.60
C LEU A 137 18.16 -9.66 -14.03
N GLY A 138 17.61 -8.45 -13.97
CA GLY A 138 18.20 -7.35 -13.24
C GLY A 138 18.19 -7.57 -11.72
N PRO A 139 19.14 -6.97 -10.97
CA PRO A 139 19.30 -7.23 -9.54
C PRO A 139 18.11 -6.77 -8.70
N ALA A 140 17.32 -5.78 -9.16
CA ALA A 140 16.19 -5.26 -8.39
C ALA A 140 14.95 -6.17 -8.41
N VAL A 141 14.92 -7.22 -9.24
CA VAL A 141 13.78 -8.16 -9.32
C VAL A 141 13.51 -8.86 -7.99
N TRP A 142 14.51 -8.93 -7.11
CA TRP A 142 14.39 -9.53 -5.78
C TRP A 142 13.81 -8.59 -4.72
N ASN A 143 13.60 -7.31 -5.05
CA ASN A 143 13.08 -6.35 -4.10
C ASN A 143 11.65 -6.70 -3.68
N THR A 144 11.33 -6.38 -2.42
CA THR A 144 9.98 -6.49 -1.85
C THR A 144 9.47 -5.09 -1.54
N VAL A 145 8.19 -4.85 -1.77
CA VAL A 145 7.57 -3.56 -1.46
C VAL A 145 7.26 -3.47 0.03
N TYR A 146 7.75 -2.42 0.67
CA TYR A 146 7.49 -2.07 2.06
C TYR A 146 6.80 -0.71 2.15
N ILE A 147 6.07 -0.51 3.23
CA ILE A 147 5.48 0.79 3.58
C ILE A 147 6.00 1.20 4.96
N HIS A 148 6.52 2.41 5.08
CA HIS A 148 7.03 2.93 6.34
C HIS A 148 6.87 4.45 6.44
N ASP A 149 6.17 4.91 7.49
CA ASP A 149 5.89 6.33 7.74
C ASP A 149 5.27 7.04 6.52
N GLY A 150 4.32 6.35 5.88
CA GLY A 150 3.64 6.80 4.68
C GLY A 150 4.45 6.73 3.38
N ASN A 151 5.70 6.26 3.40
CA ASN A 151 6.52 6.07 2.19
C ASN A 151 6.33 4.66 1.63
N ILE A 152 6.34 4.51 0.30
CA ILE A 152 6.34 3.21 -0.38
C ILE A 152 7.75 2.96 -0.92
N LEU A 153 8.38 1.86 -0.48
CA LEU A 153 9.81 1.62 -0.68
C LEU A 153 10.07 0.24 -1.27
N GLY A 154 10.98 0.18 -2.24
CA GLY A 154 11.53 -1.05 -2.81
C GLY A 154 12.72 -1.52 -2.00
N VAL A 155 12.55 -2.56 -1.21
CA VAL A 155 13.57 -3.03 -0.26
C VAL A 155 14.26 -4.29 -0.81
N PRO A 156 15.57 -4.24 -1.13
CA PRO A 156 16.32 -5.40 -1.63
C PRO A 156 16.52 -6.48 -0.56
N PRO A 157 16.80 -7.75 -0.93
CA PRO A 157 17.22 -8.76 0.03
C PRO A 157 18.67 -8.51 0.48
N GLY A 158 18.90 -8.31 1.78
CA GLY A 158 20.23 -8.01 2.33
C GLY A 158 20.42 -6.52 2.68
N THR A 159 21.56 -6.15 3.25
CA THR A 159 21.78 -4.83 3.86
C THR A 159 22.90 -4.00 3.21
N GLU A 160 23.46 -4.47 2.09
CA GLU A 160 24.68 -3.90 1.51
C GLU A 160 24.47 -2.52 0.84
N LEU A 161 23.22 -2.19 0.48
CA LEU A 161 22.85 -0.96 -0.23
C LEU A 161 21.77 -0.16 0.52
N ASP A 162 21.61 -0.38 1.83
CA ASP A 162 20.52 0.21 2.58
C ASP A 162 20.78 1.72 2.82
N SER A 163 19.88 2.57 2.32
CA SER A 163 19.73 3.93 2.84
C SER A 163 19.17 3.87 4.27
N GLU A 164 19.21 4.98 5.00
CA GLU A 164 18.61 5.05 6.34
C GLU A 164 17.10 4.71 6.30
N LEU A 165 16.40 5.17 5.25
CA LEU A 165 14.98 4.86 5.02
C LEU A 165 14.75 3.37 4.78
N ILE A 166 15.56 2.73 3.94
CA ILE A 166 15.46 1.29 3.65
C ILE A 166 15.75 0.46 4.91
N THR A 167 16.76 0.86 5.68
CA THR A 167 17.12 0.20 6.94
C THR A 167 15.95 0.23 7.93
N ARG A 168 15.32 1.41 8.09
CA ARG A 168 14.16 1.58 8.98
C ARG A 168 12.95 0.80 8.47
N ALA A 169 12.66 0.88 7.17
CA ALA A 169 11.56 0.13 6.57
C ALA A 169 11.71 -1.38 6.75
N ARG A 170 12.93 -1.92 6.63
CA ARG A 170 13.21 -3.34 6.87
C ARG A 170 12.93 -3.77 8.31
N LYS A 171 13.21 -2.90 9.28
CA LYS A 171 13.12 -3.20 10.71
C LYS A 171 11.73 -2.94 11.30
N GLU A 172 11.10 -1.85 10.87
CA GLU A 172 9.90 -1.27 11.50
C GLU A 172 8.76 -1.04 10.50
N GLY A 173 9.03 -1.14 9.19
CA GLY A 173 8.03 -0.98 8.14
C GLY A 173 7.14 -2.21 7.96
N LEU A 174 5.99 -1.98 7.33
CA LEU A 174 5.04 -2.99 6.94
C LEU A 174 5.49 -3.64 5.63
N ASN A 175 5.78 -4.94 5.67
CA ASN A 175 6.02 -5.74 4.47
C ASN A 175 4.68 -6.05 3.78
N THR A 176 4.52 -5.63 2.53
CA THR A 176 3.27 -5.84 1.76
C THR A 176 3.10 -7.28 1.25
N GLY A 177 4.17 -8.07 1.26
CA GLY A 177 4.23 -9.39 0.64
C GLY A 177 4.39 -9.37 -0.87
N ILE A 178 4.36 -8.20 -1.52
CA ILE A 178 4.50 -8.06 -2.97
C ILE A 178 5.98 -7.98 -3.32
N THR A 179 6.48 -8.97 -4.06
CA THR A 179 7.81 -8.92 -4.67
C THR A 179 7.75 -8.38 -6.10
N TYR A 180 8.84 -7.76 -6.55
CA TYR A 180 8.92 -7.23 -7.92
C TYR A 180 8.79 -8.37 -8.94
N MET A 181 9.46 -9.49 -8.69
CA MET A 181 9.36 -10.71 -9.48
C MET A 181 7.91 -11.18 -9.68
N GLU A 182 7.13 -11.26 -8.59
CA GLU A 182 5.75 -11.72 -8.67
C GLU A 182 4.85 -10.73 -9.41
N ALA A 183 5.05 -9.43 -9.21
CA ALA A 183 4.26 -8.40 -9.88
C ALA A 183 4.51 -8.40 -11.41
N LEU A 184 5.77 -8.56 -11.83
CA LEU A 184 6.14 -8.70 -13.24
C LEU A 184 5.68 -10.02 -13.85
N ALA A 185 5.75 -11.12 -13.09
CA ALA A 185 5.25 -12.42 -13.56
C ALA A 185 3.72 -12.40 -13.73
N ALA A 186 3.00 -11.71 -12.84
CA ALA A 186 1.57 -11.51 -12.96
C ALA A 186 1.21 -10.72 -14.22
N GLU A 187 1.95 -9.65 -14.53
CA GLU A 187 1.77 -8.90 -15.78
C GLU A 187 1.97 -9.79 -17.00
N ALA A 188 3.10 -10.51 -17.04
CA ALA A 188 3.44 -11.37 -18.17
C ALA A 188 2.38 -12.46 -18.41
N ALA A 189 1.94 -13.13 -17.33
CA ALA A 189 0.89 -14.14 -17.43
C ALA A 189 -0.44 -13.55 -17.91
N TYR A 190 -0.86 -12.41 -17.36
CA TYR A 190 -2.09 -11.73 -17.78
C TYR A 190 -2.03 -11.31 -19.27
N ARG A 191 -0.90 -10.77 -19.73
CA ARG A 191 -0.70 -10.38 -21.13
C ARG A 191 -0.75 -11.58 -22.08
N ILE A 192 -0.29 -12.74 -21.65
CA ILE A 192 -0.39 -13.99 -22.43
C ILE A 192 -1.84 -14.47 -22.48
N GLU A 193 -2.60 -14.38 -21.39
CA GLU A 193 -4.06 -14.61 -21.42
C GLU A 193 -4.75 -13.68 -22.43
N GLU A 194 -4.45 -12.38 -22.35
CA GLU A 194 -4.98 -11.36 -23.27
C GLU A 194 -4.62 -11.68 -24.73
N MET A 195 -3.37 -12.07 -25.02
CA MET A 195 -2.91 -12.48 -26.35
C MET A 195 -3.75 -13.64 -26.90
N VAL A 196 -3.94 -14.70 -26.11
CA VAL A 196 -4.67 -15.89 -26.54
C VAL A 196 -6.16 -15.59 -26.78
N VAL A 197 -6.77 -14.79 -25.91
CA VAL A 197 -8.19 -14.39 -26.02
C VAL A 197 -8.42 -13.45 -27.22
N SER A 198 -7.55 -12.47 -27.42
CA SER A 198 -7.63 -11.53 -28.55
C SER A 198 -7.27 -12.17 -29.89
N GLY A 199 -6.60 -13.33 -29.86
CA GLY A 199 -6.19 -14.07 -31.04
C GLY A 199 -4.90 -13.57 -31.68
N ALA A 200 -4.09 -12.80 -30.96
CA ALA A 200 -2.75 -12.40 -31.40
C ALA A 200 -1.80 -13.60 -31.46
N GLU A 201 -0.83 -13.55 -32.37
CA GLU A 201 0.11 -14.65 -32.62
C GLU A 201 1.33 -14.63 -31.69
N GLU A 202 1.73 -13.45 -31.22
CA GLU A 202 2.84 -13.30 -30.29
C GLU A 202 2.64 -12.12 -29.35
N VAL A 203 3.27 -12.21 -28.17
CA VAL A 203 3.41 -11.11 -27.22
C VAL A 203 4.80 -11.15 -26.60
N GLU A 204 5.40 -9.97 -26.45
CA GLU A 204 6.63 -9.78 -25.70
C GLU A 204 6.38 -8.79 -24.58
N VAL A 205 6.65 -9.21 -23.34
CA VAL A 205 6.53 -8.39 -22.14
C VAL A 205 7.93 -8.13 -21.63
N ARG A 206 8.37 -6.87 -21.73
CA ARG A 206 9.71 -6.44 -21.35
C ARG A 206 9.64 -5.40 -20.24
N SER A 207 10.31 -5.66 -19.12
CA SER A 207 10.53 -4.68 -18.04
C SER A 207 11.95 -4.11 -18.13
N THR A 208 12.12 -2.80 -17.92
CA THR A 208 13.43 -2.14 -17.99
C THR A 208 13.89 -1.67 -16.60
N ILE A 209 13.97 -0.36 -16.36
CA ILE A 209 14.33 0.23 -15.07
C ILE A 209 13.05 0.73 -14.41
N ALA A 210 12.75 0.23 -13.22
CA ALA A 210 11.65 0.74 -12.41
C ALA A 210 11.90 2.20 -12.02
N ARG A 211 10.90 3.05 -12.22
CA ARG A 211 10.88 4.45 -11.76
C ARG A 211 9.60 4.79 -11.00
N SER A 212 8.55 4.01 -11.21
CA SER A 212 7.20 4.24 -10.72
C SER A 212 6.50 2.92 -10.42
N LEU A 213 5.32 3.00 -9.79
CA LEU A 213 4.45 1.85 -9.53
C LEU A 213 4.11 1.07 -10.82
N SER A 214 3.80 1.79 -11.90
CA SER A 214 3.38 1.17 -13.16
C SER A 214 4.48 0.34 -13.82
N ASP A 215 5.75 0.69 -13.62
CA ASP A 215 6.88 -0.10 -14.17
C ASP A 215 7.00 -1.49 -13.52
N LEU A 216 6.32 -1.69 -12.38
CA LEU A 216 6.27 -2.93 -11.61
C LEU A 216 4.88 -3.57 -11.65
N ASN A 217 4.00 -3.13 -12.55
CA ASN A 217 2.62 -3.59 -12.59
C ASN A 217 1.88 -3.38 -11.25
N LEU A 218 2.17 -2.27 -10.57
CA LEU A 218 1.49 -1.87 -9.34
C LEU A 218 0.58 -0.67 -9.60
N THR A 219 -0.49 -0.59 -8.83
CA THR A 219 -1.41 0.55 -8.80
C THR A 219 -1.74 0.91 -7.37
N LEU A 220 -1.97 2.20 -7.14
CA LEU A 220 -2.31 2.77 -5.84
C LEU A 220 -3.58 3.58 -5.99
N GLU A 221 -4.54 3.40 -5.09
CA GLU A 221 -5.78 4.18 -5.10
C GLU A 221 -5.50 5.70 -4.96
N ASP A 222 -6.27 6.52 -5.67
CA ASP A 222 -6.10 7.99 -5.71
C ASP A 222 -6.05 8.63 -4.32
N THR A 223 -6.81 8.07 -3.37
CA THR A 223 -6.85 8.51 -1.98
C THR A 223 -5.46 8.41 -1.33
N ALA A 224 -4.77 7.27 -1.45
CA ALA A 224 -3.42 7.12 -0.93
C ALA A 224 -2.41 7.95 -1.72
N MET A 225 -2.54 8.05 -3.04
CA MET A 225 -1.65 8.89 -3.87
C MET A 225 -1.69 10.37 -3.45
N ARG A 226 -2.90 10.89 -3.21
CA ARG A 226 -3.09 12.27 -2.71
C ARG A 226 -2.54 12.44 -1.30
N TYR A 227 -2.71 11.44 -0.44
CA TYR A 227 -2.15 11.46 0.91
C TYR A 227 -0.63 11.53 0.90
N ILE A 228 0.04 10.64 0.16
CA ILE A 228 1.50 10.59 0.01
C ILE A 228 2.02 11.95 -0.48
N THR A 229 1.44 12.46 -1.57
CA THR A 229 1.84 13.75 -2.15
C THR A 229 1.59 14.91 -1.17
N GLY A 230 0.40 14.96 -0.55
CA GLY A 230 0.00 16.03 0.36
C GLY A 230 0.78 16.05 1.68
N LYS A 231 1.32 14.90 2.11
CA LYS A 231 2.18 14.77 3.30
C LYS A 231 3.68 14.78 2.96
N ASN A 232 4.04 15.08 1.71
CA ASN A 232 5.42 15.09 1.22
C ASN A 232 6.16 13.77 1.55
N ARG A 233 5.49 12.65 1.29
CA ARG A 233 6.04 11.28 1.39
C ARG A 233 6.50 10.80 0.02
N GLU A 234 7.33 9.77 0.01
CA GLU A 234 8.02 9.29 -1.19
C GLU A 234 7.52 7.92 -1.65
N ILE A 235 7.52 7.71 -2.97
CA ILE A 235 7.40 6.40 -3.60
C ILE A 235 8.75 6.11 -4.27
N ASP A 236 9.61 5.36 -3.59
CA ASP A 236 10.93 4.99 -4.10
C ASP A 236 10.99 3.48 -4.38
N LEU A 237 10.63 3.13 -5.62
CA LEU A 237 10.62 1.76 -6.12
C LEU A 237 11.73 1.49 -7.14
N ARG A 238 12.73 2.37 -7.22
CA ARG A 238 13.68 2.38 -8.33
C ARG A 238 14.58 1.15 -8.35
N GLY A 239 14.91 0.69 -9.55
CA GLY A 239 15.90 -0.36 -9.73
C GLY A 239 15.88 -1.00 -11.12
N PRO A 240 17.02 -1.53 -11.59
CA PRO A 240 17.10 -2.25 -12.85
C PRO A 240 16.43 -3.63 -12.74
N LEU A 241 15.35 -3.83 -13.50
CA LEU A 241 14.56 -5.07 -13.52
C LEU A 241 14.99 -6.00 -14.64
N PHE A 242 15.14 -5.46 -15.85
CA PHE A 242 15.56 -6.18 -17.08
C PHE A 242 15.07 -7.62 -17.14
N SER A 243 13.81 -7.79 -17.53
CA SER A 243 13.20 -9.11 -17.70
C SER A 243 12.41 -9.12 -18.99
N THR A 244 12.49 -10.21 -19.74
CA THR A 244 11.72 -10.38 -20.98
C THR A 244 11.06 -11.76 -20.98
N ILE A 245 9.74 -11.76 -21.13
CA ILE A 245 8.94 -12.95 -21.43
C ILE A 245 8.41 -12.81 -22.84
N ARG A 246 8.63 -13.84 -23.66
CA ARG A 246 8.05 -13.93 -25.00
C ARG A 246 7.13 -15.13 -25.06
N CYS A 247 5.97 -14.94 -25.65
CA CYS A 247 5.03 -16.02 -25.95
C CYS A 247 4.66 -15.99 -27.43
N ARG A 248 4.54 -17.17 -28.03
CA ARG A 248 4.04 -17.35 -29.40
C ARG A 248 3.00 -18.45 -29.45
N LEU A 249 2.00 -18.27 -30.30
CA LEU A 249 1.11 -19.35 -30.71
C LEU A 249 1.90 -20.37 -31.53
N ARG A 250 1.61 -21.65 -31.27
CA ARG A 250 2.08 -22.75 -32.10
C ARG A 250 0.92 -23.15 -33.01
N GLY A 251 1.12 -22.98 -34.31
CA GLY A 251 0.19 -23.41 -35.36
C GLY A 251 -0.02 -24.93 -35.41
#